data_AF-A0A375J6T7-F1
#
_entry.id   AF-A0A375J6T7-F1
#
_cell.length_a   1.000
_cell.length_b   1.000
_cell.length_c   1.000
_cell.angle_alpha   90.00
_cell.angle_beta   90.00
_cell.angle_gamma   90.00
#
_symmetry.space_group_name_H-M   'P 1'
#
loop_
_entity.id
_entity.type
_entity.pdbx_description
1 polymer ?
#
loop_
_entity_poly.entity_id
_entity_poly.type
_entity_poly.pdbx_seq_one_letter_code
_entity_poly.pdbx_strand_id
1 'polypeptide(L)' 'MVRAYGDDPAALAAQAAANLKGPVAPHDCELAAALVAGMAAMVAGLRDALAREEGQHGG' A
#
# COMPACT_ATOMS: atom_id res chain seq x y z
N MET A 1 18.20 -10.94 13.44
CA MET A 1 16.85 -11.53 13.36
C MET A 1 15.89 -10.45 12.91
N VAL A 2 15.67 -10.30 11.60
CA VAL A 2 14.57 -9.50 11.08
C VAL A 2 13.32 -10.28 11.46
N ARG A 3 12.56 -9.81 12.47
CA ARG A 3 11.27 -10.39 12.79
C ARG A 3 10.49 -10.37 11.49
N ALA A 4 10.17 -11.55 10.97
CA ALA A 4 9.05 -11.70 10.08
C ALA A 4 7.87 -11.05 10.81
N TYR A 5 7.60 -9.79 10.47
CA TYR A 5 6.28 -9.19 10.61
C TYR A 5 5.41 -10.05 9.70
N GLY A 6 5.05 -11.23 10.19
CA GLY A 6 4.31 -12.21 9.44
C GLY A 6 2.96 -11.61 9.16
N ASP A 7 2.75 -11.24 7.89
CA ASP A 7 1.68 -11.72 6.99
C ASP A 7 0.25 -11.85 7.51
N ASP A 8 -0.04 -11.39 8.72
CA ASP A 8 -1.38 -11.35 9.26
C ASP A 8 -1.90 -9.90 9.16
N PRO A 9 -2.71 -9.61 8.13
CA PRO A 9 -3.24 -8.26 7.94
C PRO A 9 -4.12 -7.82 9.13
N ALA A 10 -4.71 -8.76 9.88
CA ALA A 10 -5.51 -8.45 11.06
C ALA A 10 -4.62 -8.07 12.26
N ALA A 11 -3.49 -8.75 12.48
CA ALA A 11 -2.52 -8.38 13.52
C ALA A 11 -1.86 -7.02 13.24
N LEU A 12 -1.57 -6.74 11.97
CA LEU A 12 -1.07 -5.42 11.54
C LEU A 12 -2.12 -4.33 11.75
N ALA A 13 -3.37 -4.58 11.36
CA ALA A 13 -4.48 -3.65 11.58
C ALA A 13 -4.75 -3.41 13.08
N ALA A 14 -4.70 -4.46 13.90
CA ALA A 14 -4.85 -4.36 15.35
C ALA A 14 -3.72 -3.53 16.00
N GLN A 15 -2.47 -3.71 15.56
CA GLN A 15 -1.33 -2.93 16.05
C GLN A 15 -1.41 -1.46 15.61
N ALA A 16 -1.86 -1.20 14.38
CA ALA A 16 -2.11 0.16 13.90
C ALA A 16 -3.23 0.84 14.71
N ALA A 17 -4.34 0.12 14.94
CA ALA A 17 -5.47 0.60 15.72
C ALA A 17 -5.10 0.87 17.20
N ALA A 18 -4.23 0.05 17.79
CA ALA A 18 -3.76 0.24 19.17
C ALA A 18 -2.97 1.55 19.38
N ASN A 19 -2.42 2.14 18.32
CA ASN A 19 -1.70 3.42 18.37
C ASN A 19 -2.61 4.63 18.14
N LEU A 20 -3.90 4.43 17.85
CA LEU A 20 -4.86 5.52 17.67
C LEU A 20 -5.25 6.10 19.03
N LYS A 21 -5.09 7.41 19.20
CA LYS A 21 -5.45 8.13 20.44
C LYS A 21 -6.95 8.40 20.58
N GLY A 22 -7.78 7.95 19.63
CA GLY A 22 -9.21 8.21 19.59
C GLY A 22 -9.86 7.65 18.31
N PRO A 23 -11.20 7.76 18.17
CA PRO A 23 -11.89 7.31 16.97
C PRO A 23 -11.43 8.10 15.74
N VAL A 24 -11.12 7.39 14.65
CA VAL A 24 -10.80 8.00 13.35
C VAL A 24 -12.09 8.48 12.71
N ALA A 25 -12.12 9.72 12.21
CA ALA A 25 -13.29 10.19 11.51
C ALA A 25 -13.45 9.42 10.19
N PRO A 26 -14.69 9.05 9.78
CA PRO A 26 -14.92 8.36 8.52
C PRO A 26 -14.29 9.08 7.31
N HIS A 27 -14.28 10.42 7.34
CA HIS A 27 -13.67 11.26 6.32
C HIS A 27 -12.14 11.07 6.20
N ASP A 28 -11.44 10.90 7.32
CA ASP A 28 -9.98 10.67 7.31
C ASP A 28 -9.66 9.28 6.71
N CYS A 29 -10.51 8.29 6.96
CA CYS A 29 -10.41 6.97 6.35
C CYS A 29 -10.62 7.02 4.83
N GLU A 30 -11.61 7.79 4.36
CA GLU A 30 -11.88 7.98 2.93
C GLU A 30 -10.69 8.67 2.22
N LEU A 31 -10.13 9.71 2.83
CA LEU A 31 -8.95 10.40 2.29
C LEU A 31 -7.74 9.47 2.24
N ALA A 32 -7.49 8.69 3.30
CA ALA A 32 -6.42 7.71 3.35
C ALA A 32 -6.60 6.62 2.28
N ALA A 33 -7.82 6.12 2.08
CA ALA A 33 -8.13 5.15 1.05
C ALA A 33 -7.88 5.71 -0.37
N ALA A 34 -8.29 6.95 -0.63
CA ALA A 34 -8.04 7.63 -1.89
C ALA A 34 -6.54 7.81 -2.18
N LEU A 35 -5.76 8.17 -1.14
CA LEU A 35 -4.31 8.28 -1.25
C LEU A 35 -3.65 6.94 -1.59
N VAL A 36 -4.05 5.86 -0.90
CA VAL A 36 -3.54 4.51 -1.15
C VAL A 36 -3.90 4.03 -2.56
N ALA A 37 -5.12 4.30 -3.03
CA ALA A 37 -5.54 3.98 -4.39
C ALA A 37 -4.69 4.74 -5.44
N GLY A 38 -4.42 6.03 -5.21
CA GLY A 38 -3.54 6.83 -6.06
C GLY A 38 -2.11 6.29 -6.13
N MET A 39 -1.53 5.89 -5.00
CA MET A 39 -0.21 5.26 -4.95
C MET A 39 -0.19 3.93 -5.70
N ALA A 40 -1.22 3.09 -5.54
CA ALA A 40 -1.34 1.83 -6.26
C ALA A 40 -1.39 2.04 -7.79
N ALA A 41 -2.13 3.05 -8.26
CA ALA A 41 -2.20 3.40 -9.67
C ALA A 41 -0.84 3.86 -10.23
N MET A 42 -0.09 4.68 -9.46
CA MET A 42 1.26 5.10 -9.85
C MET A 42 2.21 3.91 -9.97
N VAL A 43 2.20 3.00 -8.99
CA VAL A 43 3.03 1.78 -9.01
C VAL A 43 2.64 0.88 -10.19
N ALA A 44 1.34 0.74 -10.49
CA ALA A 44 0.89 -0.02 -11.65
C ALA A 44 1.40 0.60 -12.97
N GLY A 45 1.34 1.93 -13.11
CA GLY A 45 1.87 2.64 -14.27
C GLY A 45 3.39 2.48 -14.43
N LEU A 46 4.13 2.53 -13.32
CA LEU A 46 5.58 2.27 -13.33
C LEU A 46 5.90 0.83 -13.74
N ARG A 47 5.14 -0.15 -13.24
CA ARG A 47 5.30 -1.56 -13.62
C ARG A 47 4.99 -1.79 -15.10
N ASP A 48 3.96 -1.15 -15.64
CA ASP A 48 3.63 -1.21 -17.07
C ASP A 48 4.76 -0.59 -17.92
N ALA A 49 5.25 0.59 -17.53
CA ALA A 49 6.36 1.26 -18.21
C ALA A 49 7.64 0.40 -18.22
N LEU A 50 7.99 -0.21 -17.08
CA LEU A 50 9.14 -1.11 -16.98
C LEU A 50 8.97 -2.35 -17.87
N ALA A 51 7.80 -2.99 -17.85
CA ALA A 51 7.53 -4.16 -18.69
C ALA A 51 7.61 -3.84 -20.19
N ARG A 52 7.23 -2.62 -20.59
CA ARG A 52 7.33 -2.14 -21.98
C ARG A 52 8.78 -1.91 -22.39
N GLU A 53 9.62 -1.36 -21.51
CA GLU A 53 11.04 -1.16 -21.76
C GLU A 53 11.79 -2.50 -21.88
N GLU A 54 11.48 -3.48 -21.02
CA GLU A 54 12.04 -4.83 -21.09
C GLU A 54 11.67 -5.55 -22.40
N GLY A 55 10.44 -5.36 -22.91
CA GLY A 55 10.00 -5.93 -24.18
C GLY A 55 10.59 -5.27 -25.44
N GLN A 56 11.16 -4.07 -25.34
CA GLN A 56 11.73 -3.32 -26.48
C GLN A 56 13.25 -3.52 -26.65
N HIS A 57 13.97 -3.95 -25.62
CA HIS A 57 15.43 -4.21 -25.67
C HIS A 57 15.82 -5.69 -25.85
N GLY A 58 14.84 -6.60 -25.95
CA GLY A 58 15.06 -8.05 -26.06
C GLY A 58 14.86 -8.65 -27.46
N GLY A 59 14.89 -7.83 -28.52
CA GLY A 59 14.73 -8.26 -29.92
C GLY A 59 16.06 -8.46 -30.64
#